data_AF-A0A976GSZ7-F1
#
_entry.id   AF-A0A976GSZ7-F1
#
_cell.length_a   1.000
_cell.length_b   1.000
_cell.length_c   1.000
_cell.angle_alpha   90.00
_cell.angle_beta   90.00
_cell.angle_gamma   90.00
#
_symmetry.space_group_name_H-M   'P 1'
#
loop_
_entity.id
_entity.type
_entity.pdbx_description
1 polymer ?
#
loop_
_entity_poly.entity_id
_entity_poly.type
_entity_poly.pdbx_seq_one_letter_code
_entity_poly.pdbx_strand_id
1 'polypeptide(L)' 'EFKVDTKKDSFALEQIKNNQYANKYFALEKEISAFGINFSSEKRNIENWFFEQLK' A
#
# COMPACT_ATOMS: atom_id res chain seq x y z
N GLU A 1 9.43 -6.73 -3.17
CA GLU A 1 8.00 -6.63 -3.53
C GLU A 1 7.23 -7.57 -2.61
N PHE A 2 6.31 -7.06 -1.79
CA PHE A 2 5.46 -7.90 -0.93
C PHE A 2 4.16 -8.16 -1.68
N LYS A 3 3.97 -9.38 -2.18
CA LYS A 3 2.74 -9.78 -2.87
C LYS A 3 1.68 -10.07 -1.82
N VAL A 4 0.65 -9.24 -1.77
CA VAL A 4 -0.49 -9.41 -0.87
C VAL A 4 -1.57 -10.17 -1.65
N ASP A 5 -1.80 -11.43 -1.27
CA ASP A 5 -2.92 -12.23 -1.79
C ASP A 5 -4.04 -12.24 -0.75
N THR A 6 -4.90 -11.22 -0.79
CA THR A 6 -6.03 -11.13 0.13
C THR A 6 -7.24 -10.51 -0.56
N LYS A 7 -8.43 -11.01 -0.20
CA LYS A 7 -9.70 -10.47 -0.71
C LYS A 7 -10.08 -9.13 -0.05
N LYS A 8 -9.31 -8.67 0.95
CA LYS A 8 -9.57 -7.42 1.66
C LYS A 8 -8.80 -6.28 1.01
N ASP A 9 -9.50 -5.50 0.20
CA ASP A 9 -8.96 -4.37 -0.56
C ASP A 9 -8.12 -3.37 0.27
N SER A 10 -8.54 -3.07 1.50
CA SER A 10 -7.83 -2.14 2.39
C SER A 10 -6.51 -2.67 2.97
N PHE A 11 -6.25 -3.98 2.87
CA PHE A 11 -5.14 -4.62 3.58
C PHE A 11 -3.77 -4.15 3.07
N ALA A 12 -3.63 -3.88 1.78
CA ALA A 12 -2.36 -3.39 1.21
C ALA A 12 -1.97 -2.03 1.81
N LEU A 13 -2.92 -1.10 1.95
CA LEU A 13 -2.69 0.19 2.60
C LEU A 13 -2.47 0.05 4.11
N GLU A 14 -3.24 -0.80 4.79
CA GLU A 14 -3.05 -1.08 6.23
C GLU A 14 -1.64 -1.63 6.50
N GLN A 15 -1.14 -2.53 5.66
CA GLN A 15 0.21 -3.08 5.77
C GLN A 15 1.29 -2.00 5.59
N ILE A 16 1.12 -1.09 4.63
CA ILE A 16 2.05 0.02 4.40
C ILE A 16 2.11 0.94 5.62
N LYS A 17 0.94 1.28 6.19
CA LYS A 17 0.84 2.14 7.38
C LYS A 17 1.45 1.46 8.62
N ASN A 18 1.14 0.17 8.84
CA ASN A 18 1.60 -0.56 10.01
C ASN A 18 3.11 -0.83 10.00
N ASN A 19 3.71 -1.04 8.83
CA ASN A 19 5.16 -1.23 8.71
C ASN A 19 5.96 0.07 8.78
N GLN A 20 5.29 1.23 8.83
CA GLN A 20 5.92 2.52 9.08
C GLN A 20 7.09 2.84 8.12
N TYR A 21 7.08 2.31 6.89
CA TYR A 21 8.14 2.55 5.90
C TYR A 21 8.34 4.04 5.58
N ALA A 22 7.26 4.81 5.69
CA ALA A 22 7.21 6.25 5.48
C ALA A 22 7.83 7.05 6.64
N ASN A 23 8.01 6.46 7.84
CA ASN A 23 8.36 7.21 9.05
C ASN A 23 9.65 8.03 8.92
N LYS A 24 10.68 7.44 8.30
CA LYS A 24 11.98 8.10 8.08
C LYS A 24 11.92 9.27 7.09
N TYR A 25 10.82 9.42 6.36
CA TYR A 25 10.64 10.46 5.36
C TYR A 25 9.73 11.60 5.85
N PHE A 26 8.93 11.41 6.91
CA PHE A 26 8.07 12.48 7.46
C PHE A 26 8.88 13.69 7.93
N ALA A 27 10.10 13.48 8.43
CA ALA A 27 11.00 14.54 8.87
C ALA A 27 11.66 15.33 7.71
N LEU A 28 11.45 14.93 6.46
CA LEU A 28 12.10 15.55 5.30
C LEU A 28 11.23 16.60 4.60
N GLU A 29 10.05 16.92 5.16
CA GLU A 29 9.08 17.90 4.60
C GLU A 29 8.72 17.61 3.13
N LYS A 30 8.76 16.33 2.74
CA LYS A 30 8.40 15.87 1.39
C LYS A 30 6.97 15.37 1.38
N GLU A 31 6.32 15.51 0.22
CA GLU A 31 5.05 14.86 -0.02
C GLU A 31 5.25 13.35 -0.09
N ILE A 32 4.57 12.62 0.79
CA ILE A 32 4.62 11.16 0.84
C ILE A 32 3.28 10.62 0.34
N SER A 33 3.36 9.69 -0.59
CA SER A 33 2.19 9.00 -1.15
C SER A 33 2.32 7.50 -0.95
N ALA A 34 1.26 6.87 -0.46
CA ALA A 34 1.16 5.43 -0.36
C ALA A 34 0.34 4.87 -1.52
N PHE A 35 0.89 3.87 -2.21
CA PHE A 35 0.21 3.13 -3.26
C PHE A 35 0.09 1.67 -2.82
N GLY A 36 -1.15 1.20 -2.64
CA GLY A 36 -1.47 -0.20 -2.35
C GLY A 36 -2.05 -0.85 -3.60
N ILE A 37 -1.44 -1.94 -4.07
CA ILE A 37 -1.94 -2.71 -5.21
C ILE A 37 -2.39 -4.07 -4.70
N ASN A 38 -3.65 -4.43 -4.96
CA ASN A 38 -4.19 -5.73 -4.62
C ASN A 38 -4.09 -6.67 -5.83
N PHE A 39 -3.43 -7.81 -5.64
CA PHE A 39 -3.26 -8.81 -6.68
C PHE A 39 -4.11 -10.03 -6.35
N SER A 40 -4.89 -10.50 -7.33
CA SER A 40 -5.68 -11.72 -7.18
C SER A 40 -4.94 -12.89 -7.83
N SER A 41 -4.50 -13.87 -7.03
CA SER A 41 -3.88 -15.09 -7.58
C SER A 41 -4.87 -15.94 -8.39
N GLU A 42 -6.17 -15.85 -8.11
CA GLU A 42 -7.22 -16.57 -8.86
C GLU A 42 -7.34 -16.02 -10.28
N LYS A 43 -7.40 -14.68 -10.43
CA LYS A 43 -7.48 -14.01 -11.73
C LYS A 43 -6.11 -13.79 -12.38
N ARG A 44 -5.03 -14.03 -11.63
CA ARG A 44 -3.63 -13.74 -12.01
C ARG A 44 -3.44 -12.31 -12.52
N ASN A 45 -4.16 -11.37 -11.93
CA ASN A 45 -4.20 -9.98 -12.37
C ASN A 45 -4.37 -9.04 -11.18
N ILE A 46 -4.08 -7.76 -11.41
CA ILE A 46 -4.40 -6.67 -10.49
C ILE A 46 -5.92 -6.60 -10.39
N GLU A 47 -6.45 -6.73 -9.18
CA GLU A 47 -7.88 -6.63 -8.94
C GLU A 47 -8.26 -5.18 -8.63
N ASN A 48 -7.52 -4.53 -7.74
CA ASN A 48 -7.74 -3.14 -7.34
C ASN A 48 -6.42 -2.44 -7.00
N TRP A 49 -6.46 -1.11 -7.02
CA TRP A 49 -5.36 -0.26 -6.62
C TRP A 49 -5.87 0.93 -5.84
N PHE A 50 -5.09 1.35 -4.85
CA PHE A 50 -5.42 2.38 -3.89
C PHE A 50 -4.29 3.37 -3.75
N PHE A 51 -4.68 4.63 -3.59
CA PHE A 51 -3.77 5.73 -3.39
C PHE A 51 -4.22 6.54 -2.17
N GLU A 52 -3.26 6.90 -1.32
CA GLU A 52 -3.50 7.84 -0.24
C GLU A 52 -2.27 8.73 -0.03
N GLN A 53 -2.49 10.02 0.16
CA GLN A 53 -1.42 10.95 0.55
C GLN A 53 -1.23 10.88 2.06
N LEU A 54 0.00 10.54 2.48
CA LEU A 54 0.40 10.51 3.89
C LEU A 54 0.94 11.91 4.25
N LYS A 55 0.17 12.67 5.04
CA LYS A 55 0.59 13.96 5.61
C LYS A 55 1.44 13.77 6.85
#